data_AF-A0A437P5H5-F1
#
_entry.id   AF-A0A437P5H5-F1
#
_cell.length_a   1.000
_cell.length_b   1.000
_cell.length_c   1.000
_cell.angle_alpha   90.00
_cell.angle_beta   90.00
_cell.angle_gamma   90.00
#
_symmetry.space_group_name_H-M   'P 1'
#
loop_
_entity.id
_entity.type
_entity.pdbx_description
1 polymer ?
#
loop_
_entity_poly.entity_id
_entity_poly.type
_entity_poly.pdbx_seq_one_letter_code
_entity_poly.pdbx_strand_id
1 'polypeptide(L)'
;MLDALIHHGKTAAAAIGVVGSLGAAYLASGLPVPATQAFVRAEVAGVAGKIDGLTLAQLELQRRTLVHTRARLRAELTASGALRARADAVHRLALDRRAAEIGDELAELEREDEGLRLRIDRLRAG
;
A
#
# COMPACT_ATOMS: atom_id res chain seq x y z
N MET A 1 14.48 47.08 -6.94
CA MET A 1 14.10 45.85 -6.22
C MET A 1 14.48 44.57 -6.96
N LEU A 2 14.47 44.51 -8.31
CA LEU A 2 14.87 43.32 -9.08
C LEU A 2 16.37 42.94 -8.95
N ASP A 3 17.28 43.91 -8.83
CA ASP A 3 18.72 43.62 -8.68
C ASP A 3 19.09 42.88 -7.40
N ALA A 4 18.39 43.16 -6.28
CA ALA A 4 18.64 42.49 -5.02
C ALA A 4 18.28 40.99 -5.08
N LEU A 5 17.22 40.64 -5.79
CA LEU A 5 16.78 39.24 -6.00
C LEU A 5 17.75 38.47 -6.90
N ILE A 6 18.28 39.09 -7.95
CA ILE A 6 19.27 38.47 -8.84
C ILE A 6 20.61 38.27 -8.11
N HIS A 7 21.00 39.22 -7.25
CA HIS A 7 22.22 39.08 -6.45
C HIS A 7 22.11 37.98 -5.40
N HIS A 8 20.95 37.85 -4.74
CA HIS A 8 20.68 36.76 -3.78
C HIS A 8 20.55 35.39 -4.45
N GLY A 9 20.03 35.33 -5.69
CA GLY A 9 19.97 34.09 -6.46
C GLY A 9 21.36 33.56 -6.86
N LYS A 10 22.29 34.47 -7.22
CA LYS A 10 23.68 34.10 -7.55
C LYS A 10 24.46 33.61 -6.32
N THR A 11 24.30 34.25 -5.16
CA THR A 11 24.94 33.79 -3.92
C THR A 11 24.35 32.49 -3.40
N ALA A 12 23.03 32.28 -3.53
CA ALA A 12 22.40 31.01 -3.19
C ALA A 12 22.87 29.86 -4.10
N ALA A 13 22.95 30.09 -5.42
CA ALA A 13 23.45 29.08 -6.36
C ALA A 13 24.93 28.75 -6.14
N ALA A 14 25.76 29.77 -5.84
CA ALA A 14 27.16 29.56 -5.50
C ALA A 14 27.32 28.80 -4.17
N ALA A 15 26.50 29.11 -3.16
CA ALA A 15 26.52 28.39 -1.88
C ALA A 15 26.08 26.92 -2.05
N ILE A 16 25.04 26.66 -2.86
CA ILE A 16 24.58 25.29 -3.17
C ILE A 16 25.66 24.52 -3.95
N GLY A 17 26.33 25.17 -4.91
CA GLY A 17 27.41 24.54 -5.69
C GLY A 17 28.65 24.22 -4.85
N VAL A 18 29.02 25.08 -3.91
CA VAL A 18 30.17 24.86 -3.01
C VAL A 18 29.84 23.78 -1.97
N VAL A 19 28.62 23.76 -1.42
CA VAL A 19 28.18 22.69 -0.50
C VAL A 19 28.03 21.34 -1.21
N GLY A 20 27.51 21.33 -2.45
CA GLY A 20 27.39 20.12 -3.26
C GLY A 20 28.73 19.53 -3.69
N SER A 21 29.71 20.37 -4.06
CA SER A 21 31.05 19.93 -4.46
C SER A 21 31.90 19.47 -3.27
N LEU A 22 31.83 20.15 -2.13
CA LEU A 22 32.48 19.69 -0.89
C LEU A 22 31.86 18.38 -0.37
N GLY A 23 30.53 18.24 -0.43
CA GLY A 23 29.84 17.00 -0.04
C GLY A 23 30.17 15.82 -0.95
N ALA A 24 30.23 16.04 -2.27
CA ALA A 24 30.60 15.01 -3.24
C ALA A 24 32.07 14.60 -3.11
N ALA A 25 32.99 15.55 -2.89
CA ALA A 25 34.40 15.26 -2.64
C ALA A 25 34.60 14.49 -1.31
N TYR A 26 33.82 14.83 -0.27
CA TYR A 26 33.85 14.14 1.01
C TYR A 26 33.36 12.70 0.90
N LEU A 27 32.25 12.46 0.19
CA LEU A 27 31.73 11.12 -0.10
C LEU A 27 32.69 10.30 -0.99
N ALA A 28 33.29 10.93 -2.00
CA ALA A 28 34.27 10.27 -2.88
C ALA A 28 35.58 9.90 -2.16
N SER A 29 35.93 10.63 -1.09
CA SER A 29 37.14 10.38 -0.30
C SER A 29 37.00 9.23 0.73
N GLY A 30 35.82 8.61 0.84
CA GLY A 30 35.57 7.49 1.74
C GLY A 30 35.64 7.85 3.22
N LEU A 31 35.63 9.15 3.56
CA LEU A 31 35.62 9.62 4.93
C LEU A 31 34.25 9.35 5.57
N PRO A 32 34.19 8.89 6.84
CA PRO A 32 32.94 8.66 7.52
C PRO A 32 32.18 9.98 7.62
N VAL A 33 31.05 10.08 6.92
CA VAL A 33 30.15 11.24 7.00
C VAL A 33 29.74 11.39 8.45
N PRO A 34 30.05 12.53 9.12
CA PRO A 34 29.52 12.76 10.45
C PRO A 34 28.01 12.67 10.34
N ALA A 35 27.40 11.74 11.08
CA ALA A 35 25.96 11.51 11.09
C ALA A 35 25.28 12.75 11.69
N THR A 36 25.18 13.81 10.88
CA THR A 36 24.48 15.03 11.26
C THR A 36 23.03 14.63 11.51
N GLN A 37 22.43 15.23 12.54
CA GLN A 37 21.04 14.95 12.88
C GLN A 37 20.10 15.15 11.68
N ALA A 38 20.45 16.05 10.75
CA ALA A 38 19.75 16.26 9.50
C ALA A 38 19.86 15.06 8.53
N PHE A 39 21.05 14.49 8.36
CA PHE A 39 21.26 13.29 7.54
C PHE A 39 20.50 12.08 8.10
N VAL A 40 20.58 11.84 9.42
CA VAL A 40 19.82 10.75 10.07
C VAL A 40 18.31 10.96 9.92
N ARG A 41 17.81 12.19 10.10
CA ARG A 41 16.38 12.49 9.89
C ARG A 41 15.95 12.28 8.43
N ALA A 42 16.76 12.68 7.47
CA ALA A 42 16.46 12.48 6.05
C ALA A 42 16.45 10.99 5.68
N GLU A 43 17.41 10.21 6.18
CA GLU A 43 17.47 8.77 5.94
C GLU A 43 16.29 8.04 6.61
N VAL A 44 15.96 8.39 7.86
CA VAL A 44 14.79 7.86 8.57
C VAL A 44 13.49 8.18 7.82
N ALA A 45 13.35 9.41 7.31
CA ALA A 45 12.20 9.78 6.49
C ALA A 45 12.15 8.99 5.16
N GLY A 46 13.30 8.78 4.52
CA GLY A 46 13.41 7.96 3.31
C GLY A 46 13.07 6.48 3.54
N VAL A 47 13.47 5.91 4.68
CA VAL A 47 13.12 4.54 5.08
C VAL A 47 11.63 4.45 5.44
N ALA A 48 11.09 5.42 6.17
CA ALA A 48 9.67 5.48 6.50
C ALA A 48 8.80 5.48 5.23
N GLY A 49 9.11 6.33 4.24
CA GLY A 49 8.37 6.35 2.97
C GLY A 49 8.45 5.03 2.19
N LYS A 50 9.56 4.29 2.25
CA LYS A 50 9.68 2.96 1.64
C LYS A 50 8.82 1.92 2.37
N ILE A 51 8.78 1.98 3.70
CA ILE A 51 7.93 1.09 4.53
C ILE A 51 6.45 1.36 4.24
N ASP A 52 6.06 2.63 4.12
CA ASP A 52 4.68 3.00 3.79
C ASP A 52 4.29 2.50 2.39
N GLY A 53 5.18 2.64 1.40
CA GLY A 53 4.98 2.12 0.05
C GLY A 53 4.83 0.59 0.01
N LEU A 54 5.66 -0.15 0.77
CA LEU A 54 5.54 -1.61 0.88
C LEU A 54 4.23 -2.03 1.59
N THR A 55 3.88 -1.31 2.66
CA THR A 55 2.64 -1.56 3.42
C THR A 55 1.42 -1.35 2.52
N LEU A 56 1.41 -0.28 1.72
CA LEU A 56 0.36 -0.02 0.75
C LEU A 56 0.24 -1.16 -0.28
N ALA A 57 1.36 -1.57 -0.89
CA ALA A 57 1.38 -2.65 -1.87
C ALA A 57 0.87 -3.98 -1.28
N GLN A 58 1.21 -4.28 -0.01
CA GLN A 58 0.74 -5.47 0.68
C GLN A 58 -0.78 -5.43 0.92
N LEU A 59 -1.33 -4.29 1.34
CA LEU A 59 -2.78 -4.13 1.54
C LEU A 59 -3.53 -4.25 0.21
N GLU A 60 -3.00 -3.70 -0.88
CA GLU A 60 -3.59 -3.84 -2.21
C GLU A 60 -3.58 -5.30 -2.69
N LEU A 61 -2.49 -6.04 -2.44
CA LEU A 61 -2.41 -7.47 -2.74
C LEU A 61 -3.45 -8.26 -1.94
N GLN A 62 -3.58 -8.00 -0.64
CA GLN A 62 -4.60 -8.63 0.21
C GLN A 62 -6.01 -8.40 -0.34
N ARG A 63 -6.32 -7.16 -0.78
CA ARG A 63 -7.61 -6.86 -1.42
C ARG A 63 -7.85 -7.65 -2.69
N ARG A 64 -6.84 -7.79 -3.56
CA ARG A 64 -6.97 -8.61 -4.78
C ARG A 64 -7.28 -10.06 -4.43
N THR A 65 -6.64 -10.61 -3.41
CA THR A 65 -6.94 -11.97 -2.91
C THR A 65 -8.38 -12.08 -2.44
N LEU A 66 -8.89 -11.11 -1.65
CA LEU A 66 -10.30 -11.11 -1.23
C LEU A 66 -11.27 -11.07 -2.43
N VAL A 67 -10.98 -10.25 -3.45
CA VAL A 67 -11.80 -10.18 -4.67
C VAL A 67 -11.83 -11.54 -5.39
N HIS A 68 -10.69 -12.21 -5.54
CA HIS A 68 -10.64 -13.55 -6.14
C HIS A 68 -11.40 -14.59 -5.32
N THR A 69 -11.27 -14.58 -3.99
CA THR A 69 -12.00 -15.49 -3.10
C THR A 69 -13.51 -15.27 -3.20
N ARG A 70 -13.97 -14.01 -3.20
CA ARG A 70 -15.39 -13.66 -3.40
C ARG A 70 -15.91 -14.15 -4.76
N ALA A 71 -15.14 -13.97 -5.83
CA ALA A 71 -15.51 -14.46 -7.16
C ALA A 71 -15.65 -15.99 -7.18
N ARG A 72 -14.72 -16.71 -6.56
CA ARG A 72 -14.77 -18.17 -6.42
C ARG A 72 -16.02 -18.62 -5.66
N LEU A 73 -16.31 -18.00 -4.51
CA LEU A 73 -17.47 -18.32 -3.68
C LEU A 73 -18.80 -18.03 -4.39
N ARG A 74 -18.90 -16.95 -5.16
CA ARG A 74 -20.07 -16.66 -6.02
C ARG A 74 -20.27 -17.72 -7.10
N ALA A 75 -19.18 -18.19 -7.70
CA ALA A 75 -19.24 -19.28 -8.67
C ALA A 75 -19.69 -20.60 -8.01
N GLU A 76 -19.17 -20.91 -6.82
CA GLU A 76 -19.61 -22.07 -6.02
C GLU A 76 -21.09 -21.99 -5.67
N LEU A 77 -21.58 -20.84 -5.23
CA LEU A 77 -23.00 -20.62 -4.93
C LEU A 77 -23.88 -20.85 -6.16
N THR A 78 -23.46 -20.33 -7.32
CA THR A 78 -24.17 -20.51 -8.59
C THR A 78 -24.20 -21.98 -9.00
N ALA A 79 -23.08 -22.69 -8.86
CA ALA A 79 -22.99 -24.12 -9.14
C ALA A 79 -23.86 -24.97 -8.19
N SER A 80 -23.85 -24.67 -6.88
CA SER A 80 -24.71 -25.31 -5.89
C SER A 80 -26.19 -25.09 -6.20
N GLY A 81 -26.57 -23.88 -6.64
CA GLY A 81 -27.93 -23.60 -7.11
C GLY A 81 -28.35 -24.45 -8.31
N ALA A 82 -27.47 -24.64 -9.29
CA ALA A 82 -27.72 -25.50 -10.43
C ALA A 82 -27.85 -26.99 -10.04
N LEU A 83 -27.03 -27.47 -9.11
CA LEU A 83 -27.09 -28.83 -8.57
C LEU A 83 -28.36 -29.07 -7.75
N ARG A 84 -28.80 -28.07 -6.99
CA ARG A 84 -30.00 -28.14 -6.14
C ARG A 84 -31.26 -28.52 -6.92
N ALA A 85 -31.39 -28.03 -8.16
CA ALA A 85 -32.53 -28.33 -9.03
C ALA A 85 -32.67 -29.82 -9.39
N ARG A 86 -31.59 -30.60 -9.29
CA ARG A 86 -31.52 -32.02 -9.66
C ARG A 86 -31.25 -32.95 -8.48
N ALA A 87 -31.10 -32.40 -7.28
CA ALA A 87 -30.71 -33.13 -6.08
C ALA A 87 -31.93 -33.75 -5.37
N ASP A 88 -31.71 -34.87 -4.70
CA ASP A 88 -32.72 -35.49 -3.82
C ASP A 88 -32.95 -34.64 -2.53
N ALA A 89 -33.87 -35.05 -1.66
CA ALA A 89 -34.21 -34.26 -0.47
C ALA A 89 -33.03 -34.07 0.50
N VAL A 90 -32.16 -35.08 0.65
CA VAL A 90 -31.03 -35.05 1.59
C VAL A 90 -29.91 -34.16 1.05
N HIS A 91 -29.56 -34.32 -0.22
CA HIS A 91 -28.54 -33.50 -0.88
C HIS A 91 -28.99 -32.04 -1.02
N ARG A 92 -30.29 -31.77 -1.22
CA ARG A 92 -30.82 -30.40 -1.20
C ARG A 92 -30.59 -29.70 0.13
N LEU A 93 -30.82 -30.39 1.25
CA LEU A 93 -30.58 -29.80 2.58
C LEU A 93 -29.10 -29.50 2.83
N ALA A 94 -28.20 -30.38 2.37
CA ALA A 94 -26.76 -30.14 2.44
C ALA A 94 -26.33 -28.95 1.56
N LEU A 95 -26.87 -28.84 0.34
CA LEU A 95 -26.61 -27.71 -0.56
C LEU A 95 -27.15 -26.39 0.00
N ASP A 96 -28.29 -26.41 0.68
CA ASP A 96 -28.90 -25.23 1.30
C ASP A 96 -28.06 -24.73 2.47
N ARG A 97 -27.57 -25.65 3.31
CA ARG A 97 -26.64 -25.32 4.38
C ARG A 97 -25.35 -24.73 3.83
N ARG A 98 -24.76 -25.36 2.80
CA ARG A 98 -23.52 -24.85 2.18
C ARG A 98 -23.74 -23.48 1.54
N ALA A 99 -24.89 -23.23 0.92
CA ALA A 99 -25.22 -21.92 0.37
C ALA A 99 -25.35 -20.84 1.44
N ALA A 100 -25.91 -21.17 2.61
CA ALA A 100 -25.96 -20.26 3.76
C ALA A 100 -24.56 -19.95 4.30
N GLU A 101 -23.72 -20.98 4.49
CA GLU A 101 -22.32 -20.81 4.92
C GLU A 101 -21.53 -19.92 3.95
N ILE A 102 -21.66 -20.13 2.63
CA ILE A 102 -21.05 -19.27 1.62
C ILE A 102 -21.58 -17.82 1.72
N GLY A 103 -22.87 -17.64 2.02
CA GLY A 103 -23.46 -16.32 2.23
C GLY A 103 -22.83 -15.57 3.40
N ASP A 104 -22.63 -16.26 4.53
CA ASP A 104 -21.97 -15.70 5.70
C ASP A 104 -20.49 -15.36 5.41
N GLU A 105 -19.76 -16.26 4.75
CA GLU A 105 -18.38 -16.04 4.32
C GLU A 105 -18.27 -14.82 3.39
N LEU A 106 -19.20 -14.66 2.42
CA LEU A 106 -19.21 -13.50 1.52
C LEU A 106 -19.44 -12.18 2.26
N ALA A 107 -20.31 -12.17 3.28
CA ALA A 107 -20.58 -10.99 4.10
C ALA A 107 -19.40 -10.63 5.01
N GLU A 108 -18.64 -11.61 5.48
CA GLU A 108 -17.38 -11.39 6.20
C GLU A 108 -16.31 -10.79 5.30
N LEU A 109 -16.06 -11.40 4.13
CA LEU A 109 -15.07 -10.90 3.16
C LEU A 109 -15.36 -9.48 2.67
N GLU A 110 -16.64 -9.08 2.61
CA GLU A 110 -17.05 -7.72 2.27
C GLU A 110 -16.70 -6.71 3.36
N ARG A 111 -16.92 -7.06 4.63
CA ARG A 111 -16.50 -6.24 5.78
C ARG A 111 -14.98 -6.10 5.84
N GLU A 112 -14.26 -7.17 5.54
CA GLU A 112 -12.79 -7.15 5.46
C GLU A 112 -12.28 -6.26 4.32
N ASP A 113 -12.85 -6.34 3.10
CA ASP A 113 -12.45 -5.48 1.99
C ASP A 113 -12.68 -4.00 2.32
N GLU A 114 -13.80 -3.66 2.95
CA GLU A 114 -14.08 -2.29 3.40
C GLU A 114 -13.05 -1.82 4.45
N GLY A 115 -12.72 -2.67 5.42
CA GLY A 115 -11.67 -2.39 6.40
C GLY A 115 -10.30 -2.13 5.75
N LEU A 116 -9.95 -2.89 4.71
CA LEU A 116 -8.71 -2.70 3.95
C LEU A 116 -8.74 -1.41 3.12
N ARG A 117 -9.87 -1.06 2.49
CA ARG A 117 -10.03 0.22 1.77
C ARG A 117 -9.77 1.41 2.69
N LEU A 118 -10.41 1.44 3.85
CA LEU A 118 -10.23 2.51 4.83
C LEU A 118 -8.78 2.61 5.35
N ARG A 119 -8.04 1.50 5.41
CA ARG A 119 -6.61 1.50 5.77
C ARG A 119 -5.74 2.05 4.65
N ILE A 120 -6.02 1.66 3.41
CA ILE A 120 -5.33 2.17 2.22
C ILE A 120 -5.55 3.68 2.05
N ASP A 121 -6.79 4.13 2.19
CA ASP A 121 -7.11 5.56 2.03
C ASP A 121 -6.43 6.41 3.10
N ARG A 122 -6.34 5.89 4.35
CA ARG A 122 -5.57 6.54 5.42
C ARG A 122 -4.07 6.62 5.11
N LEU A 123 -3.47 5.57 4.55
CA LEU A 123 -2.06 5.57 4.18
C LEU A 123 -1.75 6.48 2.98
N ARG A 124 -2.73 6.71 2.08
CA ARG A 124 -2.59 7.63 0.95
C ARG A 124 -2.83 9.09 1.32
N ALA A 125 -3.56 9.35 2.39
CA ALA A 125 -3.86 10.69 2.89
C ALA A 125 -2.81 11.24 3.87
N GLY A 126 -1.90 10.39 4.35
CA GLY A 126 -0.70 10.77 5.12
C GLY A 126 0.39 11.33 4.23
#